data_AF-A0ABD5UEQ5-F1
#
_entry.id   AF-A0ABD5UEQ5-F1
#
_cell.length_a   1.000
_cell.length_b   1.000
_cell.length_c   1.000
_cell.angle_alpha   90.00
_cell.angle_beta   90.00
_cell.angle_gamma   90.00
#
_symmetry.space_group_name_H-M   'P 1'
#
loop_
_entity.id
_entity.type
_entity.pdbx_description
1 polymer ?
#
loop_
_entity_poly.entity_id
_entity_poly.type
_entity_poly.pdbx_seq_one_letter_code
_entity_poly.pdbx_strand_id
1 'polypeptide(L)'
;MAEFQVVVADPEDGTTYQFDIDGQDANRFIGRDLGEEVDGNAVGLDGYTLELTGGSDNAGRPMRADVAGPNLKALLLTGGVGYEPTVEGERKRVTVRGREVSDETRQINAKIVERGSESVAEALGLDDEDGDDGDDGDD
;
A
#
# COMPACT_ATOMS: atom_id res chain seq x y z
N MET A 1 -6.53 13.84 -11.65
CA MET A 1 -6.23 12.41 -11.83
C MET A 1 -5.98 11.86 -10.44
N ALA A 2 -6.33 10.60 -10.21
CA ALA A 2 -5.95 9.94 -8.96
C ALA A 2 -4.42 9.92 -8.86
N GLU A 3 -3.92 10.29 -7.68
CA GLU A 3 -2.51 10.23 -7.32
C GLU A 3 -2.46 9.64 -5.91
N PHE A 4 -1.81 8.49 -5.76
CA PHE A 4 -1.61 7.86 -4.46
C PHE A 4 -0.31 7.07 -4.45
N GLN A 5 0.23 6.90 -3.25
CA GLN A 5 1.42 6.09 -3.03
C GLN A 5 1.02 4.61 -2.92
N VAL A 6 1.71 3.72 -3.63
CA VAL A 6 1.60 2.27 -3.46
C VAL A 6 2.84 1.78 -2.73
N VAL A 7 2.61 1.10 -1.61
CA VAL A 7 3.64 0.52 -0.76
C VAL A 7 3.59 -0.98 -0.94
N VAL A 8 4.60 -1.56 -1.57
CA VAL A 8 4.68 -2.99 -1.88
C VAL A 8 5.65 -3.66 -0.93
N ALA A 9 5.14 -4.61 -0.14
CA ALA A 9 5.94 -5.45 0.73
C ALA A 9 6.36 -6.74 0.02
N ASP A 10 7.64 -7.08 0.13
CA ASP A 10 8.16 -8.41 -0.19
C ASP A 10 8.20 -9.26 1.09
N PRO A 11 7.34 -10.28 1.23
CA PRO A 11 7.29 -11.10 2.44
C PRO A 11 8.50 -12.03 2.60
N GLU A 12 9.28 -12.33 1.56
CA GLU A 12 10.44 -13.22 1.69
C GLU A 12 11.70 -12.45 2.05
N ASP A 13 11.89 -11.28 1.43
CA ASP A 13 13.03 -10.41 1.71
C ASP A 13 12.78 -9.50 2.93
N GLY A 14 11.53 -9.33 3.34
CA GLY A 14 11.12 -8.46 4.46
C GLY A 14 11.25 -6.97 4.17
N THR A 15 11.56 -6.61 2.93
CA THR A 15 11.75 -5.24 2.45
C THR A 15 10.43 -4.68 1.92
N THR A 16 10.31 -3.35 1.91
CA THR A 16 9.14 -2.65 1.38
C THR A 16 9.59 -1.52 0.49
N TYR A 17 8.93 -1.39 -0.67
CA TYR A 17 9.23 -0.40 -1.70
C TYR A 17 8.04 0.54 -1.87
N GLN A 18 8.31 1.83 -2.04
CA GLN A 18 7.29 2.87 -2.18
C GLN A 18 7.31 3.43 -3.59
N PHE A 19 6.13 3.52 -4.21
CA PHE A 19 5.95 4.01 -5.56
C PHE A 19 4.89 5.11 -5.56
N ASP A 20 5.24 6.28 -6.06
CA ASP A 20 4.25 7.32 -6.37
C ASP A 20 3.69 7.03 -7.76
N ILE A 21 2.38 6.76 -7.85
CA ILE A 21 1.72 6.47 -9.12
C ILE A 21 0.64 7.50 -9.43
N ASP A 22 0.53 7.83 -10.70
CA ASP A 22 -0.45 8.79 -11.21
C ASP A 22 -1.06 8.31 -12.53
N GLY A 23 -2.05 9.06 -13.02
CA GLY A 23 -2.59 8.89 -14.37
C GLY A 23 -3.14 7.48 -14.65
N GLN A 24 -2.51 6.79 -15.60
CA GLN A 24 -3.00 5.52 -16.14
C GLN A 24 -2.71 4.34 -15.20
N ASP A 25 -1.63 4.40 -14.44
CA ASP A 25 -1.24 3.37 -13.47
C ASP A 25 -2.13 3.42 -12.24
N ALA A 26 -2.44 4.62 -11.75
CA ALA A 26 -3.40 4.82 -10.66
C ALA A 26 -4.79 4.23 -10.98
N ASN A 27 -5.27 4.39 -12.22
CA ASN A 27 -6.58 3.87 -12.65
C ASN A 27 -6.71 2.35 -12.56
N ARG A 28 -5.59 1.59 -12.53
CA ARG A 28 -5.63 0.12 -12.39
C ARG A 28 -6.06 -0.33 -10.99
N PHE A 29 -5.88 0.52 -9.98
CA PHE A 29 -6.28 0.23 -8.59
C PHE A 29 -7.66 0.80 -8.24
N ILE A 30 -8.11 1.86 -8.91
CA ILE A 30 -9.42 2.45 -8.62
C ILE A 30 -10.54 1.43 -8.83
N GLY A 31 -11.46 1.34 -7.86
CA GLY A 31 -12.59 0.40 -7.89
C GLY A 31 -12.22 -1.03 -7.45
N ARG A 32 -10.96 -1.29 -7.11
CA ARG A 32 -10.55 -2.54 -6.45
C ARG A 32 -10.78 -2.47 -4.96
N ASP A 33 -11.14 -3.58 -4.38
CA ASP A 33 -11.31 -3.77 -2.96
C ASP A 33 -10.04 -4.31 -2.28
N LEU A 34 -9.88 -4.02 -1.00
CA LEU A 34 -8.92 -4.74 -0.16
C LEU A 34 -9.21 -6.25 -0.20
N GLY A 35 -8.14 -7.04 -0.39
CA GLY A 35 -8.15 -8.48 -0.57
C GLY A 35 -8.16 -8.92 -2.04
N GLU A 36 -8.29 -8.00 -3.00
CA GLU A 36 -8.16 -8.31 -4.42
C GLU A 36 -6.70 -8.29 -4.90
N GLU A 37 -6.46 -9.05 -5.96
CA GLU A 37 -5.18 -9.15 -6.66
C GLU A 37 -5.14 -8.19 -7.86
N VAL A 38 -3.98 -7.57 -8.09
CA VAL A 38 -3.69 -6.66 -9.20
C VAL A 38 -2.32 -6.94 -9.79
N ASP A 39 -2.17 -6.67 -11.09
CA ASP A 39 -0.90 -6.83 -11.80
C ASP A 39 0.16 -5.84 -11.30
N GLY A 40 1.35 -6.35 -10.98
CA GLY A 40 2.51 -5.58 -10.52
C GLY A 40 3.12 -4.65 -11.55
N ASN A 41 2.75 -4.80 -12.84
CA ASN A 41 3.18 -3.91 -13.92
C ASN A 41 2.89 -2.42 -13.61
N ALA A 42 1.84 -2.13 -12.84
CA ALA A 42 1.47 -0.76 -12.47
C ALA A 42 2.50 -0.05 -11.57
N VAL A 43 3.45 -0.80 -10.99
CA VAL A 43 4.55 -0.30 -10.15
C VAL A 43 5.92 -0.73 -10.66
N GLY A 44 6.03 -1.13 -11.93
CA GLY A 44 7.28 -1.59 -12.54
C GLY A 44 7.71 -3.01 -12.14
N LEU A 45 6.82 -3.80 -11.53
CA LEU A 45 7.08 -5.20 -11.18
C LEU A 45 6.42 -6.12 -12.21
N ASP A 46 7.03 -6.23 -13.38
CA ASP A 46 6.51 -7.04 -14.48
C ASP A 46 6.47 -8.54 -14.14
N GLY A 47 5.32 -9.17 -14.37
CA GLY A 47 5.10 -10.59 -14.06
C GLY A 47 4.85 -10.89 -12.57
N TYR A 48 4.77 -9.86 -11.72
CA TYR A 48 4.38 -10.01 -10.32
C TYR A 48 2.87 -9.82 -10.13
N THR A 49 2.32 -10.49 -9.13
CA THR A 49 0.94 -10.29 -8.67
C THR A 49 0.95 -9.72 -7.26
N LEU A 50 0.17 -8.67 -7.04
CA LEU A 50 0.08 -7.94 -5.77
C LEU A 50 -1.32 -8.10 -5.17
N GLU A 51 -1.41 -8.41 -3.88
CA GLU A 51 -2.68 -8.39 -3.13
C GLU A 51 -2.81 -7.09 -2.33
N LEU A 52 -3.95 -6.40 -2.45
CA LEU A 52 -4.23 -5.18 -1.69
C LEU A 52 -4.58 -5.51 -0.24
N THR A 53 -3.75 -5.11 0.71
CA THR A 53 -3.91 -5.48 2.13
C THR A 53 -4.52 -4.37 2.99
N GLY A 54 -4.28 -3.11 2.62
CA GLY A 54 -4.74 -1.96 3.40
C GLY A 54 -4.46 -0.63 2.71
N GLY A 55 -4.66 0.44 3.45
CA GLY A 55 -4.42 1.80 2.96
C GLY A 55 -4.96 2.87 3.88
N SER A 56 -4.79 4.12 3.47
CA SER A 56 -5.33 5.27 4.16
C SER A 56 -5.82 6.33 3.18
N ASP A 57 -6.72 7.19 3.67
CA ASP A 57 -7.22 8.32 2.90
C ASP A 57 -6.44 9.62 3.16
N ASN A 58 -6.78 10.67 2.43
CA ASN A 58 -6.14 12.00 2.57
C ASN A 58 -6.18 12.60 3.99
N ALA A 59 -7.07 12.14 4.87
CA ALA A 59 -7.15 12.58 6.26
C ALA A 59 -6.46 11.61 7.24
N GLY A 60 -5.74 10.60 6.72
CA GLY A 60 -5.09 9.56 7.51
C GLY A 60 -6.05 8.55 8.11
N ARG A 61 -7.32 8.51 7.69
CA ARG A 61 -8.26 7.48 8.17
C ARG A 61 -7.92 6.16 7.49
N PRO A 62 -7.86 5.06 8.24
CA PRO A 62 -7.54 3.76 7.66
C PRO A 62 -8.69 3.24 6.80
N MET A 63 -8.34 2.58 5.71
CA MET A 63 -9.25 1.74 4.94
C MET A 63 -9.51 0.44 5.71
N ARG A 64 -10.73 -0.09 5.60
CA ARG A 64 -11.17 -1.23 6.42
C ARG A 64 -11.93 -2.26 5.60
N ALA A 65 -11.41 -3.49 5.57
CA ALA A 65 -11.87 -4.57 4.69
C ALA A 65 -13.34 -5.01 4.91
N ASP A 66 -13.89 -4.86 6.12
CA ASP A 66 -15.28 -5.20 6.43
C ASP A 66 -16.29 -4.08 6.08
N VAL A 67 -15.83 -2.94 5.57
CA VAL A 67 -16.69 -1.82 5.15
C VAL A 67 -16.74 -1.76 3.63
N ALA A 68 -17.91 -2.02 3.05
CA ALA A 68 -18.08 -1.99 1.60
C ALA A 68 -18.06 -0.57 1.00
N GLY A 69 -17.58 -0.48 -0.24
CA GLY A 69 -17.55 0.73 -1.05
C GLY A 69 -16.42 1.69 -0.69
N PRO A 70 -16.37 2.86 -1.34
CA PRO A 70 -15.25 3.80 -1.20
C PRO A 70 -15.49 4.86 -0.12
N ASN A 71 -16.74 4.96 0.35
CA ASN A 71 -17.20 6.05 1.20
C ASN A 71 -16.77 5.89 2.66
N LEU A 72 -16.81 7.00 3.38
CA LEU A 72 -16.57 7.05 4.82
C LEU A 72 -17.76 6.48 5.60
N LYS A 73 -17.46 5.75 6.67
CA LYS A 73 -18.47 5.20 7.58
C LYS A 73 -18.06 5.40 9.03
N ALA A 74 -18.99 5.94 9.83
CA ALA A 74 -18.82 6.03 11.28
C ALA A 74 -19.31 4.73 11.93
N LEU A 75 -18.40 4.03 12.62
CA LEU A 75 -18.67 2.75 13.29
C LEU A 75 -18.42 2.88 14.79
N LEU A 76 -19.22 2.18 15.60
CA LEU A 76 -18.96 2.04 17.03
C LEU A 76 -18.04 0.84 17.24
N LEU A 77 -16.75 1.11 17.46
CA LEU A 77 -15.71 0.09 17.56
C LEU A 77 -15.40 -0.26 19.02
N THR A 78 -15.01 -1.51 19.24
CA THR A 78 -14.47 -2.05 20.51
C THR A 78 -12.97 -2.31 20.42
N GLY A 79 -12.37 -2.14 19.24
CA GLY A 79 -10.96 -2.32 18.93
C GLY A 79 -10.73 -2.65 17.45
N GLY A 80 -9.47 -2.90 17.07
CA GLY A 80 -9.07 -3.32 15.72
C GLY A 80 -8.63 -2.16 14.81
N VAL A 81 -8.83 -2.31 13.50
CA VAL A 81 -8.38 -1.33 12.50
C VAL A 81 -8.99 0.04 12.77
N GLY A 82 -8.12 1.02 13.03
CA GLY A 82 -8.46 2.41 13.33
C GLY A 82 -8.83 2.71 14.78
N TYR A 83 -8.78 1.72 15.69
CA TYR A 83 -9.04 1.96 17.11
C TYR A 83 -8.35 0.95 18.02
N GLU A 84 -7.45 1.43 18.88
CA GLU A 84 -6.86 0.68 19.96
C GLU A 84 -7.48 1.13 21.30
N PRO A 85 -8.25 0.27 22.00
CA PRO A 85 -8.91 0.64 23.26
C PRO A 85 -7.87 0.68 24.39
N THR A 86 -7.99 1.68 25.27
CA THR A 86 -7.04 1.83 26.40
C THR A 86 -7.53 1.15 27.68
N VAL A 87 -8.84 0.89 27.78
CA VAL A 87 -9.47 0.23 28.92
C VAL A 87 -10.42 -0.86 28.44
N GLU A 88 -10.59 -1.89 29.27
CA GLU A 88 -11.49 -2.99 28.97
C GLU A 88 -12.95 -2.51 28.86
N GLY A 89 -13.62 -2.93 27.78
CA GLY A 89 -15.01 -2.52 27.51
C GLY A 89 -15.16 -1.13 26.91
N GLU A 90 -14.07 -0.41 26.61
CA GLU A 90 -14.14 0.89 25.92
C GLU A 90 -14.75 0.74 24.52
N ARG A 91 -15.65 1.67 24.18
CA ARG A 91 -16.23 1.74 22.83
C ARG A 91 -16.14 3.17 22.33
N LYS A 92 -15.63 3.33 21.10
CA LYS A 92 -15.49 4.64 20.47
C LYS A 92 -16.14 4.66 19.10
N ARG A 93 -16.87 5.73 18.81
CA ARG A 93 -17.34 5.98 17.45
C ARG A 93 -16.18 6.54 16.63
N VAL A 94 -15.72 5.78 15.64
CA VAL A 94 -14.59 6.12 14.77
C VAL A 94 -15.05 6.11 13.31
N THR A 95 -14.60 7.09 12.55
CA THR A 95 -14.84 7.16 11.11
C THR A 95 -13.69 6.49 10.38
N VAL A 96 -14.03 5.51 9.55
CA VAL A 96 -13.09 4.76 8.71
C VAL A 96 -13.48 4.93 7.24
N ARG A 97 -12.53 4.66 6.33
CA ARG A 97 -12.83 4.54 4.90
C ARG A 97 -13.19 3.09 4.57
N GLY A 98 -14.09 2.91 3.60
CA GLY A 98 -14.40 1.60 3.09
C GLY A 98 -13.23 0.92 2.36
N ARG A 99 -13.44 -0.31 1.94
CA ARG A 99 -12.42 -1.19 1.38
C ARG A 99 -12.14 -0.93 -0.11
N GLU A 100 -13.02 -0.23 -0.81
CA GLU A 100 -12.83 0.09 -2.22
C GLU A 100 -11.89 1.29 -2.38
N VAL A 101 -10.90 1.15 -3.25
CA VAL A 101 -9.93 2.20 -3.59
C VAL A 101 -10.60 3.26 -4.47
N SER A 102 -10.37 4.53 -4.13
CA SER A 102 -10.99 5.68 -4.82
C SER A 102 -10.00 6.84 -4.93
N ASP A 103 -10.38 7.89 -5.66
CA ASP A 103 -9.56 9.10 -5.82
C ASP A 103 -9.21 9.82 -4.50
N GLU A 104 -9.91 9.53 -3.41
CA GLU A 104 -9.63 10.11 -2.09
C GLU A 104 -8.67 9.24 -1.24
N THR A 105 -8.25 8.09 -1.77
CA THR A 105 -7.18 7.26 -1.17
C THR A 105 -5.85 7.98 -1.35
N ARG A 106 -5.03 8.04 -0.28
CA ARG A 106 -3.68 8.64 -0.32
C ARG A 106 -2.59 7.59 -0.43
N GLN A 107 -2.78 6.44 0.21
CA GLN A 107 -1.81 5.36 0.23
C GLN A 107 -2.53 4.01 0.16
N ILE A 108 -1.95 3.09 -0.60
CA ILE A 108 -2.35 1.68 -0.68
C ILE A 108 -1.17 0.81 -0.22
N ASN A 109 -1.46 -0.19 0.60
CA ASN A 109 -0.50 -1.20 1.02
C ASN A 109 -0.80 -2.50 0.28
N ALA A 110 0.18 -3.03 -0.42
CA ALA A 110 0.09 -4.28 -1.15
C ALA A 110 1.21 -5.23 -0.73
N LYS A 111 0.98 -6.52 -0.89
CA LYS A 111 2.00 -7.55 -0.69
C LYS A 111 2.17 -8.36 -1.97
N ILE A 112 3.38 -8.81 -2.25
CA ILE A 112 3.64 -9.74 -3.35
C ILE A 112 3.04 -11.11 -2.98
N VAL A 113 2.19 -11.64 -3.86
CA VAL A 113 1.61 -13.00 -3.72
C VAL A 113 2.13 -13.97 -4.76
N GLU A 114 2.51 -13.49 -5.94
CA GLU A 114 3.13 -14.29 -6.99
C GLU A 114 4.35 -13.53 -7.55
N ARG A 115 5.50 -14.20 -7.63
CA ARG A 115 6.76 -13.60 -8.10
C ARG A 115 6.91 -13.75 -9.61
N GLY A 116 7.46 -12.70 -10.23
CA GLY A 116 7.92 -12.71 -11.61
C GLY A 116 9.23 -13.47 -11.82
N SER A 117 9.81 -13.33 -13.02
CA SER A 117 11.03 -14.03 -13.44
C SER A 117 12.33 -13.43 -12.89
N GLU A 118 12.35 -12.12 -12.62
CA GLU A 118 13.50 -11.35 -12.14
C GLU A 118 13.35 -11.09 -10.64
N SER A 119 14.43 -10.85 -9.89
CA SER A 119 14.30 -10.45 -8.47
C SER A 119 13.68 -9.06 -8.35
N VAL A 120 13.07 -8.74 -7.20
CA VAL A 120 12.47 -7.42 -6.97
C VAL A 120 13.53 -6.32 -7.05
N ALA A 121 14.75 -6.56 -6.58
CA ALA A 121 15.85 -5.61 -6.69
C ALA A 121 16.27 -5.35 -8.15
N GLU A 122 16.40 -6.41 -8.95
CA GLU A 122 16.71 -6.31 -10.38
C GLU A 122 15.58 -5.62 -11.16
N ALA A 123 14.32 -6.00 -10.91
CA ALA A 123 13.15 -5.42 -11.55
C ALA A 123 13.03 -3.91 -11.26
N LEU A 124 13.50 -3.48 -10.10
CA LEU A 124 13.52 -2.07 -9.68
C LEU A 124 14.82 -1.34 -10.04
N GLY A 125 15.80 -2.01 -10.66
CA GLY A 125 17.08 -1.43 -11.05
C GLY A 125 17.97 -1.02 -9.86
N LEU A 126 17.79 -1.64 -8.69
CA LEU A 126 18.50 -1.30 -7.46
C LEU A 126 19.85 -2.01 -7.31
N ASP A 127 20.25 -2.86 -8.26
CA ASP A 127 21.51 -3.61 -8.24
C ASP A 127 22.74 -2.79 -8.70
N ASP A 128 22.57 -1.52 -9.10
CA ASP A 128 23.63 -0.70 -9.73
C ASP A 128 24.11 0.55 -8.93
N GLU A 129 23.76 0.74 -7.64
CA GLU A 129 24.11 1.97 -6.90
C GLU A 129 24.89 1.83 -5.57
N ASP A 130 25.56 0.71 -5.30
CA ASP A 130 26.59 0.63 -4.22
C ASP A 130 28.03 0.74 -4.78
N GLY A 131 28.27 1.76 -5.61
CA GLY A 131 29.49 1.84 -6.41
C GLY A 131 30.05 3.22 -6.72
N ASP A 132 29.77 4.28 -5.95
CA ASP A 132 30.61 5.49 -5.93
C ASP A 132 30.21 6.42 -4.77
N ASP A 133 31.10 6.63 -3.80
CA ASP A 133 31.37 7.89 -3.12
C ASP A 133 32.17 7.62 -1.82
N GLY A 134 33.49 7.82 -1.90
CA GLY A 134 34.35 7.85 -0.71
C GLY A 134 35.82 7.46 -0.88
N ASP A 135 36.41 7.52 -2.08
CA ASP A 135 37.87 7.69 -2.18
C ASP A 135 38.19 9.17 -1.93
N ASP A 136 38.46 9.50 -0.66
CA ASP A 136 39.27 10.65 -0.29
C ASP A 136 40.09 10.26 0.93
N GLY A 137 41.13 9.45 0.68
CA GLY A 137 42.33 9.52 1.49
C GLY A 137 43.24 10.62 0.95
N ASP A 138 43.56 11.63 1.76
CA ASP A 138 44.95 12.05 2.04
C ASP A 138 44.98 13.20 3.07
N ASP A 139 45.97 13.10 3.97
CA ASP A 139 46.52 14.05 4.98
C ASP A 139 45.79 14.30 6.32
#